data_AF-G7J4J2-F1
#
_entry.id   AF-G7J4J2-F1
#
_cell.length_a   1.000
_cell.length_b   1.000
_cell.length_c   1.000
_cell.angle_alpha   90.00
_cell.angle_beta   90.00
_cell.angle_gamma   90.00
#
_symmetry.space_group_name_H-M   'P 1'
#
loop_
_entity.id
_entity.type
_entity.pdbx_description
1 polymer ?
#
loop_
_entity_poly.entity_id
_entity_poly.type
_entity_poly.pdbx_seq_one_letter_code
_entity_poly.pdbx_strand_id
1 'polypeptide(L)'
;MIRATKRGKLRDRKKADRLSDLPDCVILHILSFSNAKDAVQTCVLSPRYTDLWKRLPSLILHSDDFRTYKIFTRFVSRVLSLRDSSISLQKLDFKRKTGCLDMFSCQTLTHLKLSIYPNDRHETLFPKSIDLPALTNLQLENFTFTNLQLKNFTFCVANFDSVEPFSSYKRLNSLLISLQ
;
A
#
# COMPACT_ATOMS: atom_id res chain seq x y z
N MET A 1 -61.18 -38.60 18.31
CA MET A 1 -60.98 -37.34 17.56
C MET A 1 -59.85 -36.56 18.25
N ILE A 2 -58.99 -35.85 17.49
CA ILE A 2 -57.94 -34.88 17.92
C ILE A 2 -56.57 -35.51 18.26
N ARG A 3 -55.40 -35.06 17.74
CA ARG A 3 -54.97 -34.34 16.52
C ARG A 3 -53.45 -34.59 16.46
N ALA A 4 -52.92 -34.98 15.31
CA ALA A 4 -51.48 -35.03 15.09
C ALA A 4 -50.91 -33.60 15.07
N THR A 5 -49.99 -33.30 15.98
CA THR A 5 -49.22 -32.06 15.96
C THR A 5 -48.10 -32.18 14.93
N LYS A 6 -48.37 -31.60 13.76
CA LYS A 6 -47.45 -31.40 12.64
C LYS A 6 -46.22 -30.63 13.15
N ARG A 7 -45.07 -31.30 13.26
CA ARG A 7 -43.76 -30.67 13.51
C ARG A 7 -43.50 -29.65 12.39
N GLY A 8 -43.69 -28.37 12.70
CA GLY A 8 -43.25 -27.27 11.86
C GLY A 8 -41.75 -27.38 11.68
N LYS A 9 -41.32 -27.64 10.44
CA LYS A 9 -39.93 -27.60 10.01
C LYS A 9 -39.48 -26.14 10.17
N LEU A 10 -38.86 -25.79 11.30
CA LEU A 10 -38.17 -24.51 11.42
C LEU A 10 -37.14 -24.47 10.29
N ARG A 11 -37.39 -23.60 9.30
CA ARG A 11 -36.40 -23.27 8.28
C ARG A 11 -35.22 -22.67 9.02
N ASP A 12 -34.17 -23.49 9.17
CA ASP A 12 -32.83 -23.03 9.48
C ASP A 12 -32.45 -22.01 8.40
N ARG A 13 -32.64 -20.72 8.68
CA ARG A 13 -32.11 -19.65 7.84
C ARG A 13 -30.61 -19.65 8.08
N LYS A 14 -29.90 -20.60 7.46
CA LYS A 14 -28.47 -20.46 7.20
C LYS A 14 -28.33 -19.06 6.60
N LYS A 15 -27.66 -18.15 7.31
CA LYS A 15 -27.24 -16.88 6.73
C LYS A 15 -26.44 -17.25 5.49
N ALA A 16 -27.05 -17.12 4.32
CA ALA A 16 -26.36 -17.37 3.07
C ALA A 16 -25.14 -16.45 3.04
N ASP A 17 -23.97 -17.02 2.81
CA ASP A 17 -22.74 -16.25 2.70
C ASP A 17 -22.72 -15.54 1.34
N ARG A 18 -23.35 -14.37 1.31
CA ARG A 18 -23.50 -13.56 0.10
C ARG A 18 -22.17 -13.01 -0.42
N LEU A 19 -21.11 -13.03 0.39
CA LEU A 19 -19.77 -12.62 -0.03
C LEU A 19 -19.09 -13.70 -0.87
N SER A 20 -19.37 -14.97 -0.58
CA SER A 20 -18.87 -16.10 -1.37
C SER A 20 -19.49 -16.15 -2.78
N ASP A 21 -20.68 -15.60 -2.99
CA ASP A 21 -21.37 -15.56 -4.28
C ASP A 21 -20.86 -14.46 -5.23
N LEU A 22 -20.09 -13.48 -4.72
CA LEU A 22 -19.59 -12.38 -5.55
C LEU A 22 -18.53 -12.88 -6.54
N PRO A 23 -18.45 -12.34 -7.77
CA PRO A 23 -17.34 -12.60 -8.69
C PRO A 23 -15.98 -12.09 -8.17
N ASP A 24 -14.88 -12.71 -8.62
CA ASP A 24 -13.51 -12.36 -8.18
C ASP A 24 -13.18 -10.88 -8.40
N CYS A 25 -13.62 -10.31 -9.53
CA CYS A 25 -13.37 -8.91 -9.86
C CYS A 25 -14.02 -7.94 -8.86
N VAL A 26 -15.20 -8.27 -8.33
CA VAL A 26 -15.89 -7.45 -7.33
C VAL A 26 -15.16 -7.54 -5.99
N ILE A 27 -14.71 -8.73 -5.60
CA ILE A 27 -13.93 -8.93 -4.38
C ILE A 27 -12.60 -8.17 -4.47
N LEU A 28 -11.88 -8.29 -5.59
CA LEU A 28 -10.64 -7.54 -5.84
C LEU A 28 -10.87 -6.03 -5.76
N HIS A 29 -11.99 -5.54 -6.31
CA HIS A 29 -12.34 -4.13 -6.22
C HIS A 29 -12.57 -3.70 -4.76
N ILE A 30 -13.33 -4.48 -3.98
CA ILE A 30 -13.54 -4.20 -2.55
C ILE A 30 -12.21 -4.20 -1.78
N LEU A 31 -11.39 -5.23 -1.97
CA LEU A 31 -10.09 -5.37 -1.30
C LEU A 31 -9.10 -4.25 -1.71
N SER A 32 -9.25 -3.67 -2.90
CA SER A 32 -8.38 -2.57 -3.36
C SER A 32 -8.51 -1.27 -2.55
N PHE A 33 -9.61 -1.13 -1.79
CA PHE A 33 -9.81 -0.01 -0.87
C PHE A 33 -9.29 -0.28 0.55
N SER A 34 -8.96 -1.53 0.86
CA SER A 34 -8.44 -1.94 2.17
C SER A 34 -6.92 -1.82 2.22
N ASN A 35 -6.37 -1.63 3.42
CA ASN A 35 -4.94 -1.82 3.61
C ASN A 35 -4.55 -3.29 3.37
N ALA A 36 -3.29 -3.52 3.00
CA ALA A 36 -2.82 -4.85 2.66
C ALA A 36 -2.91 -5.83 3.85
N LYS A 37 -2.84 -5.33 5.09
CA LYS A 37 -2.96 -6.15 6.30
C LYS A 37 -4.37 -6.74 6.41
N ASP A 38 -5.39 -5.90 6.25
CA ASP A 38 -6.80 -6.30 6.29
C ASP A 38 -7.13 -7.19 5.10
N ALA A 39 -6.63 -6.86 3.90
CA ALA A 39 -6.80 -7.69 2.72
C ALA A 39 -6.23 -9.10 2.94
N VAL A 40 -5.02 -9.23 3.49
CA VAL A 40 -4.44 -10.54 3.85
C VAL A 40 -5.26 -11.22 4.96
N GLN A 41 -5.80 -10.49 5.92
CA GLN A 41 -6.63 -11.09 6.97
C GLN A 41 -7.93 -11.71 6.44
N THR A 42 -8.48 -11.23 5.31
CA THR A 42 -9.67 -11.85 4.70
C THR A 42 -9.45 -13.29 4.24
N CYS A 43 -8.20 -13.75 4.15
CA CYS A 43 -7.85 -15.15 3.88
C CYS A 43 -8.52 -16.16 4.82
N VAL A 44 -8.84 -15.76 6.06
CA VAL A 44 -9.49 -16.66 7.04
C VAL A 44 -10.94 -16.97 6.69
N LEU A 45 -11.57 -16.17 5.81
CA LEU A 45 -12.97 -16.32 5.42
C LEU A 45 -13.16 -17.45 4.41
N SER A 46 -12.21 -17.63 3.49
CA SER A 46 -12.23 -18.71 2.51
C SER A 46 -10.88 -18.82 1.77
N PRO A 47 -10.45 -20.03 1.35
CA PRO A 47 -9.25 -20.23 0.53
C PRO A 47 -9.24 -19.36 -0.72
N ARG A 48 -10.40 -19.04 -1.28
CA ARG A 48 -10.53 -18.15 -2.45
C ARG A 48 -9.87 -16.77 -2.23
N TYR A 49 -10.00 -16.21 -1.03
CA TYR A 49 -9.43 -14.91 -0.70
C TYR A 49 -7.91 -14.95 -0.60
N THR A 50 -7.31 -16.13 -0.35
CA THR A 50 -5.86 -16.29 -0.24
C THR A 50 -5.09 -15.99 -1.52
N ASP A 51 -5.73 -16.14 -2.67
CA ASP A 51 -5.12 -15.86 -3.97
C ASP A 51 -5.52 -14.49 -4.52
N LEU A 52 -6.68 -13.95 -4.12
CA LEU A 52 -7.16 -12.68 -4.62
C LEU A 52 -6.31 -11.50 -4.14
N TRP A 53 -5.94 -11.43 -2.86
CA TRP A 53 -5.12 -10.30 -2.38
C TRP A 53 -3.76 -10.21 -3.10
N LYS A 54 -3.20 -11.36 -3.53
CA LYS A 54 -1.93 -11.42 -4.27
C LYS A 54 -2.00 -10.77 -5.64
N ARG A 55 -3.21 -10.61 -6.19
CA ARG A 55 -3.51 -10.06 -7.53
C ARG A 55 -3.96 -8.59 -7.48
N LEU A 56 -3.85 -7.91 -6.34
CA LEU A 56 -4.27 -6.52 -6.22
C LEU A 56 -3.32 -5.59 -7.00
N PRO A 57 -3.80 -4.78 -7.96
CA PRO A 57 -2.96 -3.83 -8.69
C PRO A 57 -2.60 -2.58 -7.86
N SER A 58 -3.28 -2.40 -6.73
CA SER A 58 -3.09 -1.29 -5.79
C SER A 58 -2.83 -1.83 -4.39
N LEU A 59 -1.85 -1.27 -3.68
CA LEU A 59 -1.56 -1.61 -2.29
C LEU A 59 -1.53 -0.36 -1.41
N ILE A 60 -2.11 -0.49 -0.21
CA ILE A 60 -2.00 0.49 0.86
C ILE A 60 -1.23 -0.16 2.01
N LEU A 61 -0.10 0.41 2.38
CA LEU A 61 0.86 -0.12 3.35
C LEU A 61 1.27 0.96 4.34
N HIS A 62 0.58 1.01 5.49
CA HIS A 62 0.81 2.02 6.51
C HIS A 62 1.46 1.42 7.74
N SER A 63 2.54 2.03 8.21
CA SER A 63 3.23 1.57 9.42
C SER A 63 2.39 1.70 10.69
N ASP A 64 1.37 2.55 10.67
CA ASP A 64 0.46 2.83 11.80
C ASP A 64 -0.37 1.60 12.18
N ASP A 65 -0.58 0.69 11.23
CA ASP A 65 -1.31 -0.57 11.43
C ASP A 65 -0.49 -1.60 12.22
N PHE A 66 0.77 -1.28 12.57
CA PHE A 66 1.71 -2.21 13.18
C PHE A 66 2.31 -1.65 14.47
N ARG A 67 2.49 -2.55 15.45
CA ARG A 67 3.05 -2.20 16.76
C ARG A 67 4.50 -1.74 16.68
N THR A 68 5.29 -2.32 15.77
CA THR A 68 6.70 -1.99 15.61
C THR A 68 7.10 -1.95 14.15
N TYR A 69 8.10 -1.13 13.84
CA TYR A 69 8.66 -1.02 12.49
C TYR A 69 9.20 -2.36 11.97
N LYS A 70 9.83 -3.17 12.83
CA LYS A 70 10.35 -4.50 12.47
C LYS A 70 9.26 -5.46 12.01
N ILE A 71 8.05 -5.37 12.58
CA ILE A 71 6.92 -6.20 12.15
C ILE A 71 6.40 -5.69 10.80
N PHE A 72 6.28 -4.38 10.65
CA PHE A 72 5.85 -3.75 9.40
C PHE A 72 6.77 -4.11 8.23
N THR A 73 8.10 -3.96 8.35
CA THR A 73 9.03 -4.27 7.26
C THR A 73 8.99 -5.74 6.86
N ARG A 74 8.89 -6.66 7.83
CA ARG A 74 8.74 -8.08 7.56
C ARG A 74 7.41 -8.39 6.87
N PHE A 75 6.34 -7.67 7.22
CA PHE A 75 5.05 -7.79 6.55
C PHE A 75 5.13 -7.29 5.10
N VAL A 76 5.65 -6.09 4.87
CA VAL A 76 5.84 -5.49 3.53
C VAL A 76 6.64 -6.43 2.64
N SER A 77 7.80 -6.92 3.13
CA SER A 77 8.65 -7.86 2.38
C SER A 77 7.88 -9.12 1.97
N ARG A 78 7.10 -9.72 2.87
CA ARG A 78 6.28 -10.90 2.59
C ARG A 78 5.15 -10.62 1.60
N VAL A 79 4.44 -9.50 1.76
CA VAL A 79 3.36 -9.12 0.85
C VAL A 79 3.90 -8.95 -0.55
N LEU A 80 4.99 -8.20 -0.71
CA LEU A 80 5.61 -7.98 -2.01
C LEU A 80 6.16 -9.27 -2.63
N SER A 81 6.76 -10.18 -1.83
CA SER A 81 7.32 -11.44 -2.34
C SER A 81 6.26 -12.48 -2.74
N LEU A 82 5.08 -12.41 -2.14
CA LEU A 82 3.99 -13.38 -2.36
C LEU A 82 2.98 -12.93 -3.42
N ARG A 83 3.14 -11.72 -3.97
CA ARG A 83 2.28 -11.23 -5.05
C ARG A 83 2.40 -12.11 -6.28
N ASP A 84 1.32 -12.13 -7.05
CA ASP A 84 1.34 -12.67 -8.40
C ASP A 84 2.18 -11.75 -9.29
N SER A 85 3.33 -12.24 -9.75
CA SER A 85 4.28 -11.49 -10.59
C SER A 85 3.74 -11.21 -11.99
N SER A 86 2.70 -11.92 -12.44
CA SER A 86 2.01 -11.61 -13.69
C SER A 86 1.13 -10.36 -13.58
N ILE A 87 0.81 -9.93 -12.36
CA ILE A 87 -0.03 -8.76 -12.11
C ILE A 87 0.83 -7.55 -11.73
N SER A 88 0.83 -6.58 -12.64
CA SER A 88 1.51 -5.29 -12.46
C SER A 88 1.02 -4.56 -11.20
N LEU A 89 1.97 -4.12 -10.36
CA LEU A 89 1.69 -3.23 -9.25
C LEU A 89 1.69 -1.79 -9.77
N GLN A 90 0.50 -1.21 -9.91
CA GLN A 90 0.34 0.10 -10.55
C GLN A 90 0.30 1.24 -9.53
N LYS A 91 -0.29 0.99 -8.36
CA LYS A 91 -0.47 2.02 -7.32
C LYS A 91 0.04 1.54 -5.97
N LEU A 92 0.78 2.40 -5.28
CA LEU A 92 1.27 2.15 -3.94
C LEU A 92 1.05 3.39 -3.08
N ASP A 93 0.27 3.24 -2.02
CA ASP A 93 0.20 4.18 -0.91
C ASP A 93 1.03 3.62 0.24
N PHE A 94 2.15 4.26 0.52
CA PHE A 94 3.11 3.83 1.51
C PHE A 94 3.30 4.91 2.58
N LYS A 95 2.92 4.60 3.82
CA LYS A 95 3.05 5.50 4.96
C LYS A 95 4.01 4.92 5.99
N ARG A 96 4.95 5.74 6.44
CA ARG A 96 6.00 5.33 7.37
C ARG A 96 6.28 6.40 8.43
N LYS A 97 6.28 5.99 9.70
CA LYS A 97 6.58 6.90 10.83
C LYS A 97 8.06 7.32 10.97
N THR A 98 9.04 6.51 10.55
CA THR A 98 10.47 6.80 10.82
C THR A 98 11.44 6.23 9.78
N GLY A 99 12.30 7.03 9.16
CA GLY A 99 13.48 6.62 8.36
C GLY A 99 13.28 6.44 6.84
N CYS A 100 14.36 6.09 6.12
CA CYS A 100 14.45 6.04 4.65
C CYS A 100 14.00 4.69 4.04
N LEU A 101 13.25 4.73 2.93
CA LEU A 101 12.92 3.57 2.09
C LEU A 101 14.17 3.07 1.36
N ASP A 102 14.98 2.27 2.03
CA ASP A 102 16.12 1.65 1.37
C ASP A 102 15.62 0.55 0.42
N MET A 103 15.86 0.76 -0.88
CA MET A 103 15.71 -0.21 -1.96
C MET A 103 14.26 -0.66 -2.26
N PHE A 104 13.48 0.20 -2.91
CA PHE A 104 12.28 -0.21 -3.64
C PHE A 104 12.47 0.10 -5.13
N SER A 105 12.40 -0.93 -5.98
CA SER A 105 12.37 -0.79 -7.44
C SER A 105 11.11 -1.48 -7.96
N CYS A 106 10.42 -0.82 -8.89
CA CYS A 106 9.22 -1.37 -9.50
C CYS A 106 9.02 -0.80 -10.90
N GLN A 107 9.12 -1.69 -11.89
CA GLN A 107 9.04 -1.33 -13.31
C GLN A 107 7.61 -0.98 -13.78
N THR A 108 6.59 -1.34 -12.99
CA THR A 108 5.18 -1.19 -13.36
C THR A 108 4.43 -0.14 -12.55
N LEU A 109 5.07 0.40 -11.50
CA LEU A 109 4.45 1.37 -10.62
C LEU A 109 4.32 2.72 -11.32
N THR A 110 3.09 3.19 -11.49
CA THR A 110 2.77 4.46 -12.14
C THR A 110 2.38 5.53 -11.12
N HIS A 111 1.81 5.13 -9.98
CA HIS A 111 1.40 6.04 -8.91
C HIS A 111 2.03 5.63 -7.57
N LEU A 112 2.80 6.55 -6.99
CA LEU A 112 3.36 6.40 -5.66
C LEU A 112 2.85 7.54 -4.78
N LYS A 113 2.14 7.19 -3.72
CA LYS A 113 1.90 8.08 -2.59
C LYS A 113 2.82 7.66 -1.44
N LEU A 114 3.62 8.60 -0.96
CA LEU A 114 4.60 8.38 0.08
C LEU A 114 4.38 9.39 1.19
N SER A 115 4.17 8.90 2.40
CA SER A 115 4.01 9.73 3.59
C SER A 115 5.07 9.34 4.63
N ILE A 116 6.08 10.18 4.83
CA ILE A 116 7.19 9.91 5.77
C ILE A 116 7.16 10.95 6.87
N TYR A 117 7.06 10.53 8.13
CA TYR A 117 7.11 11.46 9.26
C TYR A 117 8.55 11.69 9.72
N PRO A 118 8.94 12.95 9.96
CA PRO A 118 10.22 13.25 10.61
C PRO A 118 10.22 12.68 12.01
N ASN A 119 11.35 12.11 12.39
CA ASN A 119 11.64 11.78 13.78
C ASN A 119 12.65 12.80 14.28
N ASP A 120 12.50 13.30 15.51
CA ASP A 120 13.37 14.32 16.12
C ASP A 120 14.87 13.95 16.12
N ARG A 121 15.19 12.68 15.84
CA ARG A 121 16.54 12.13 15.84
C ARG A 121 17.15 11.86 14.46
N HIS A 122 16.37 11.92 13.38
CA HIS A 122 16.86 11.59 12.03
C HIS A 122 16.14 12.40 10.95
N GLU A 123 16.92 13.09 10.12
CA GLU A 123 16.44 13.72 8.90
C GLU A 123 15.80 12.68 7.97
N THR A 124 14.64 13.02 7.41
CA THR A 124 13.95 12.17 6.43
C THR A 124 14.68 12.28 5.10
N LEU A 125 15.61 11.36 4.85
CA LEU A 125 16.24 11.25 3.54
C LEU A 125 15.26 10.55 2.59
N PHE A 126 14.87 11.25 1.52
CA PHE A 126 14.30 10.59 0.35
C PHE A 126 15.41 9.69 -0.21
N PRO A 127 15.17 8.40 -0.42
CA PRO A 127 16.19 7.49 -0.94
C PRO A 127 16.76 7.98 -2.26
N LYS A 128 18.09 8.01 -2.36
CA LYS A 128 18.83 8.49 -3.54
C LYS A 128 18.61 7.61 -4.80
N SER A 129 17.99 6.43 -4.66
CA SER A 129 18.05 5.37 -5.67
C SER A 129 16.76 4.55 -5.80
N ILE A 130 15.58 5.16 -5.70
CA ILE A 130 14.36 4.45 -6.10
C ILE A 130 14.28 4.45 -7.64
N ASP A 131 14.25 3.26 -8.22
CA ASP A 131 14.08 3.06 -9.66
C ASP A 131 12.62 2.71 -9.97
N LEU A 132 11.86 3.72 -10.44
CA LEU A 132 10.46 3.59 -10.88
C LEU A 132 10.30 4.18 -12.28
N PRO A 133 10.77 3.48 -13.32
CA PRO A 133 10.85 4.05 -14.66
C PRO A 133 9.48 4.25 -15.32
N ALA A 134 8.42 3.64 -14.77
CA ALA A 134 7.04 3.86 -15.19
C ALA A 134 6.30 4.91 -14.35
N LEU A 135 6.94 5.53 -13.35
CA LEU A 135 6.26 6.46 -12.45
C LEU A 135 5.82 7.72 -13.18
N THR A 136 4.53 8.00 -13.15
CA THR A 136 3.91 9.19 -13.74
C THR A 136 3.37 10.15 -12.69
N ASN A 137 3.03 9.64 -11.50
CA ASN A 137 2.40 10.37 -10.42
C ASN A 137 3.12 10.10 -9.10
N LEU A 138 3.69 11.15 -8.51
CA LEU A 138 4.33 11.10 -7.21
C LEU A 138 3.64 12.06 -6.25
N GLN A 139 3.14 11.54 -5.14
CA GLN A 139 2.55 12.32 -4.05
C GLN A 139 3.40 12.14 -2.80
N LEU A 140 3.89 13.26 -2.26
CA LEU A 140 4.72 13.32 -1.07
C LEU A 140 3.96 14.06 0.03
N GLU A 141 3.80 13.43 1.18
CA GLU A 141 3.14 14.03 2.36
C GLU A 141 4.07 13.96 3.58
N ASN A 142 3.99 14.97 4.45
CA ASN A 142 4.74 15.06 5.72
C ASN A 142 6.27 15.12 5.57
N PHE A 143 6.78 15.45 4.38
CA PHE A 143 8.20 15.63 4.17
C PHE A 143 8.69 16.98 4.72
N THR A 144 9.75 16.95 5.53
CA THR A 144 10.50 18.16 5.90
C THR A 144 11.61 18.41 4.87
N PHE A 145 11.57 19.56 4.22
CA PHE A 145 12.61 20.02 3.31
C PHE A 145 13.53 20.99 4.05
N THR A 146 14.71 20.54 4.45
CA THR A 146 15.71 21.40 5.11
C THR A 146 16.63 22.06 4.07
N ASN A 147 16.12 23.03 3.31
CA ASN A 147 16.82 24.27 2.88
C ASN A 147 15.92 25.06 1.93
N LEU A 148 15.37 26.16 2.43
CA LEU A 148 14.64 27.12 1.60
C LEU A 148 15.63 28.03 0.88
N GLN A 149 15.90 27.72 -0.39
CA GLN A 149 16.15 28.76 -1.38
C GLN A 149 15.19 28.54 -2.54
N LEU A 150 14.19 29.43 -2.59
CA LEU A 150 13.18 29.59 -3.62
C LEU A 150 13.85 29.63 -5.01
N LYS A 151 13.95 28.46 -5.64
CA LYS A 151 13.83 28.22 -7.10
C LYS A 151 14.13 26.78 -7.51
N ASN A 152 14.79 25.98 -6.67
CA ASN A 152 15.09 24.58 -6.96
C ASN A 152 14.78 23.70 -5.74
N PHE A 153 13.99 22.64 -5.91
CA PHE A 153 13.71 21.64 -4.86
C PHE A 153 14.96 20.77 -4.62
N THR A 154 16.02 21.33 -4.03
CA THR A 154 17.19 20.56 -3.61
C THR A 154 16.95 20.00 -2.21
N PHE A 155 16.83 18.68 -2.12
CA PHE A 155 16.79 17.98 -0.83
C PHE A 155 18.23 17.90 -0.31
N CYS A 156 18.49 18.46 0.87
CA CYS A 156 19.81 18.33 1.48
C CYS A 156 20.13 16.85 1.74
N VAL A 157 21.20 16.41 1.08
CA VAL A 157 21.85 15.13 1.27
C VAL A 157 23.00 15.36 2.24
N ALA A 158 23.03 14.62 3.35
CA ALA A 158 24.28 14.45 4.09
C ALA A 158 25.34 13.88 3.12
N ASN A 159 26.39 14.67 2.88
CA ASN A 159 27.49 14.52 1.92
C ASN A 159 27.24 15.07 0.50
N PHE A 160 27.58 16.36 0.35
CA PHE A 160 28.17 17.13 -0.77
C PHE A 160 27.88 16.87 -2.26
N ASP A 161 27.01 15.93 -2.66
CA ASP A 161 26.59 15.82 -4.06
C ASP A 161 25.11 16.17 -4.19
N SER A 162 24.86 17.37 -4.72
CA SER A 162 23.52 17.91 -5.00
C SER A 162 22.92 17.19 -6.22
N VAL A 163 22.27 16.05 -6.00
CA VAL A 163 21.46 15.38 -7.02
C VAL A 163 20.01 15.82 -6.86
N GLU A 164 19.43 16.41 -7.91
CA GLU A 164 17.98 16.67 -7.96
C GLU A 164 17.24 15.32 -7.91
N PRO A 165 16.49 15.01 -6.84
CA PRO A 165 16.06 13.64 -6.54
C PRO A 165 14.98 13.10 -7.47
N PHE A 166 14.41 13.96 -8.33
CA PHE A 166 13.42 13.56 -9.32
C PHE A 166 13.96 13.48 -10.75
N SER A 167 15.23 13.83 -10.96
CA SER A 167 15.88 13.75 -12.27
C SER A 167 15.89 12.33 -12.86
N SER A 168 15.79 11.30 -12.01
CA SER A 168 15.66 9.90 -12.42
C SER A 168 14.28 9.55 -12.99
N TYR A 169 13.21 10.28 -12.66
CA TYR A 169 11.84 9.97 -13.10
C TYR A 169 11.46 10.69 -14.39
N LYS A 170 11.97 10.21 -15.52
CA LYS A 170 11.74 10.80 -16.86
C LYS A 170 10.28 10.85 -17.32
N ARG A 171 9.40 10.05 -16.71
CA ARG A 171 7.97 9.96 -17.05
C ARG A 171 7.07 10.70 -16.06
N LEU A 172 7.64 11.37 -15.07
CA LEU A 172 6.88 12.04 -14.04
C LEU A 172 6.12 13.24 -14.63
N ASN A 173 4.79 13.13 -14.66
CA ASN A 173 3.90 14.16 -15.19
C ASN A 173 3.23 14.97 -14.08
N SER A 174 3.13 14.38 -12.88
CA SER A 174 2.45 14.97 -11.74
C SER A 174 3.25 14.75 -10.46
N LEU A 175 3.57 15.86 -9.78
CA LEU A 175 4.22 15.88 -8.48
C LEU A 175 3.36 16.71 -7.53
N LEU A 176 2.86 16.10 -6.46
CA LEU A 176 2.12 16.77 -5.40
C LEU A 176 2.92 16.70 -4.11
N ILE A 177 3.18 17.86 -3.50
CA ILE A 177 3.88 17.97 -2.23
C ILE A 177 2.95 18.66 -1.25
N SER A 178 2.56 17.95 -0.18
CA SER A 178 1.78 18.51 0.92
C SER A 178 2.70 18.74 2.12
N LEU A 179 2.93 20.01 2.44
CA LEU A 179 3.67 20.47 3.62
C LEU A 179 2.65 20.78 4.73
N GLN A 180 2.90 20.29 5.95
CA GLN A 180 2.17 20.67 7.16
C GLN A 180 3.08 21.48 8.07
#